data_AF-A0A6G3XJ39-F1
#
_entry.id   AF-A0A6G3XJ39-F1
#
_cell.length_a   1.000
_cell.length_b   1.000
_cell.length_c   1.000
_cell.angle_alpha   90.00
_cell.angle_beta   90.00
_cell.angle_gamma   90.00
#
_symmetry.space_group_name_H-M   'P 1'
#
loop_
_entity.id
_entity.type
_entity.pdbx_description
1 polymer ?
#
loop_
_entity_poly.entity_id
_entity_poly.type
_entity_poly.pdbx_seq_one_letter_code
_entity_poly.pdbx_strand_id
1 'polypeptide(L)'
;VILVSATNGKTTTTRLIAEALRAAGPVVSNALGANMPAGITSALAGGSDAKFGVIEVDEKYLAGVARDTTPKAIALLNLSRDQLDRAAETRMMAEHWREGLSGSKAVVIANADDPLVVWAASSSPNVVWVAAGQAWKDDA
;
A
#
# COMPACT_ATOMS: atom_id res chain seq x y z
N VAL A 1 5.81 -1.70 -11.22
CA VAL A 1 5.26 -2.27 -9.98
C VAL A 1 4.34 -1.27 -9.31
N ILE A 2 3.22 -1.75 -8.75
CA ILE A 2 2.27 -1.03 -7.91
C ILE A 2 2.26 -1.73 -6.55
N LEU A 3 2.38 -0.96 -5.47
CA LEU A 3 2.30 -1.48 -4.10
C LEU A 3 0.96 -1.11 -3.49
N VAL A 4 0.40 -2.00 -2.67
CA VAL A 4 -0.84 -1.77 -1.91
C VAL A 4 -0.58 -2.06 -0.45
N SER A 5 -0.83 -1.09 0.43
CA SER A 5 -0.65 -1.26 1.86
C SER A 5 -1.76 -0.60 2.67
N ALA A 6 -2.13 -1.24 3.77
CA ALA A 6 -3.22 -0.88 4.67
C ALA A 6 -3.28 -1.88 5.82
N THR A 7 -3.92 -1.56 6.93
CA THR A 7 -4.31 -2.60 7.92
C THR A 7 -5.34 -3.56 7.33
N ASN A 8 -6.33 -3.04 6.58
CA ASN A 8 -7.45 -3.82 6.04
C ASN A 8 -7.64 -3.60 4.54
N GLY A 9 -8.17 -4.62 3.86
CA GLY A 9 -8.55 -4.51 2.45
C GLY A 9 -7.41 -4.61 1.44
N LYS A 10 -6.17 -4.90 1.88
CA LYS A 10 -4.99 -5.11 1.01
C LYS A 10 -5.28 -6.15 -0.08
N THR A 11 -5.65 -7.37 0.31
CA THR A 11 -5.85 -8.51 -0.62
C THR A 11 -6.97 -8.27 -1.62
N THR A 12 -8.11 -7.74 -1.18
CA THR A 12 -9.23 -7.41 -2.09
C THR A 12 -8.81 -6.36 -3.11
N THR A 13 -8.17 -5.29 -2.65
CA THR A 13 -7.74 -4.18 -3.53
C THR A 13 -6.66 -4.62 -4.51
N THR A 14 -5.65 -5.36 -4.04
CA THR A 14 -4.59 -5.94 -4.88
C THR A 14 -5.17 -6.83 -5.97
N ARG A 15 -6.15 -7.69 -5.64
CA ARG A 15 -6.83 -8.54 -6.62
C ARG A 15 -7.61 -7.72 -7.64
N LEU A 16 -8.38 -6.73 -7.22
CA LEU A 16 -9.14 -5.87 -8.14
C LEU A 16 -8.21 -5.12 -9.11
N ILE A 17 -7.11 -4.56 -8.61
CA ILE A 17 -6.11 -3.87 -9.45
C ILE A 17 -5.45 -4.87 -10.42
N ALA A 18 -5.05 -6.05 -9.92
CA ALA A 18 -4.44 -7.06 -10.76
C ALA A 18 -5.36 -7.49 -11.90
N GLU A 19 -6.62 -7.82 -11.60
CA GLU A 19 -7.61 -8.22 -12.61
C GLU A 19 -7.90 -7.09 -13.62
N ALA A 20 -8.01 -5.84 -13.17
CA ALA A 20 -8.17 -4.71 -14.08
C ALA A 20 -6.98 -4.56 -15.05
N LEU A 21 -5.75 -4.76 -14.57
CA LEU A 21 -4.54 -4.64 -15.39
C LEU A 21 -4.31 -5.83 -16.33
N ARG A 22 -4.89 -7.00 -16.05
CA ARG A 22 -4.78 -8.18 -16.94
C ARG A 22 -5.29 -7.90 -18.35
N ALA A 23 -6.28 -7.03 -18.49
CA ALA A 23 -6.78 -6.59 -19.79
C ALA A 23 -5.70 -5.87 -20.64
N ALA A 24 -4.67 -5.30 -20.01
CA ALA A 24 -3.58 -4.56 -20.66
C ALA A 24 -2.25 -5.34 -20.75
N GLY A 25 -2.19 -6.55 -20.20
CA GLY A 25 -1.03 -7.45 -20.29
C GLY A 25 -0.81 -8.33 -19.05
N PRO A 26 0.20 -9.20 -19.07
CA PRO A 26 0.49 -10.14 -17.99
C PRO A 26 0.79 -9.44 -16.65
N VAL A 27 0.23 -9.96 -15.56
CA VAL A 27 0.35 -9.40 -14.21
C VAL A 27 0.94 -10.45 -13.26
N VAL A 28 1.97 -10.06 -12.51
CA VAL A 28 2.45 -10.79 -11.34
C VAL A 28 1.88 -10.17 -10.07
N SER A 29 1.48 -11.01 -9.12
CA SER A 29 0.98 -10.60 -7.82
C SER A 29 1.32 -11.66 -6.77
N ASN A 30 1.60 -11.23 -5.54
CA ASN A 30 1.79 -12.12 -4.40
C ASN A 30 0.42 -12.53 -3.84
N ALA A 31 -0.21 -13.51 -4.49
CA ALA A 31 -1.50 -14.02 -4.04
C ALA A 31 -1.39 -14.72 -2.68
N LEU A 32 -2.45 -14.62 -1.87
CA LEU A 32 -2.67 -15.35 -0.61
C LEU A 32 -1.91 -14.83 0.63
N GLY A 33 -1.61 -13.53 0.74
CA GLY A 33 -1.09 -12.97 1.99
C GLY A 33 0.43 -13.06 2.15
N ALA A 34 1.16 -13.39 1.09
CA ALA A 34 2.63 -13.41 1.06
C ALA A 34 3.21 -11.99 1.00
N ASN A 35 2.77 -11.12 1.93
CA ASN A 35 2.95 -9.67 1.95
C ASN A 35 4.23 -9.20 2.68
N MET A 36 5.05 -10.15 3.15
CA MET A 36 6.38 -9.92 3.70
C MET A 36 7.46 -10.00 2.60
N PRO A 37 8.65 -9.41 2.80
CA PRO A 37 9.69 -9.32 1.78
C PRO A 37 10.04 -10.65 1.07
N ALA A 38 10.14 -11.76 1.81
CA ALA A 38 10.43 -13.07 1.21
C ALA A 38 9.33 -13.54 0.23
N GLY A 39 8.06 -13.33 0.59
CA GLY A 39 6.91 -13.66 -0.25
C GLY A 39 6.84 -12.79 -1.50
N ILE A 40 7.14 -11.50 -1.35
CA ILE A 40 7.21 -10.54 -2.45
C ILE A 40 8.33 -10.93 -3.43
N THR A 41 9.52 -11.24 -2.92
CA THR A 41 10.66 -11.69 -3.74
C THR A 41 10.32 -12.95 -4.51
N SER A 42 9.70 -13.95 -3.86
CA SER A 42 9.29 -15.19 -4.52
C SER A 42 8.27 -14.94 -5.63
N ALA A 43 7.27 -14.09 -5.39
CA ALA A 43 6.27 -13.74 -6.39
C ALA A 43 6.91 -13.05 -7.61
N LEU A 44 7.73 -12.03 -7.38
CA LEU A 44 8.40 -11.29 -8.45
C LEU A 44 9.37 -12.16 -9.25
N ALA A 45 10.11 -13.05 -8.59
CA ALA A 45 11.01 -13.98 -9.26
C ALA A 45 10.27 -14.97 -10.17
N GLY A 46 9.08 -15.42 -9.75
CA GLY A 46 8.22 -16.30 -10.56
C GLY A 46 7.48 -15.60 -11.71
N GLY A 47 7.51 -14.27 -11.76
CA GLY A 47 6.79 -13.46 -12.75
C GLY A 47 7.71 -12.57 -13.58
N SER A 48 8.91 -13.05 -13.94
CA SER A 48 9.92 -12.27 -14.69
C SER A 48 9.40 -11.67 -16.00
N ASP A 49 8.46 -12.36 -16.66
CA ASP A 49 7.91 -11.94 -17.96
C ASP A 49 6.64 -11.07 -17.81
N ALA A 50 6.24 -10.76 -16.57
CA ALA A 50 5.05 -9.96 -16.31
C ALA A 50 5.29 -8.48 -16.68
N LYS A 51 4.34 -7.92 -17.42
CA LYS A 51 4.34 -6.48 -17.76
C LYS A 51 4.05 -5.61 -16.55
N PHE A 52 3.21 -6.10 -15.64
CA PHE A 52 2.81 -5.38 -14.43
C PHE A 52 3.07 -6.24 -13.18
N GLY A 53 3.47 -5.59 -12.10
CA GLY A 53 3.50 -6.20 -10.77
C GLY A 53 2.54 -5.46 -9.85
N VAL A 54 1.62 -6.17 -9.21
CA VAL A 54 0.66 -5.62 -8.24
C VAL A 54 0.83 -6.37 -6.94
N ILE A 55 1.45 -5.72 -5.97
CA ILE A 55 2.00 -6.38 -4.79
C ILE A 55 1.32 -5.82 -3.54
N GLU A 56 0.68 -6.70 -2.77
CA GLU A 56 0.28 -6.34 -1.40
C GLU A 56 1.51 -6.37 -0.49
N VAL A 57 1.67 -5.32 0.31
CA VAL A 57 2.80 -5.18 1.23
C VAL A 57 2.25 -4.93 2.62
N ASP A 58 2.74 -5.70 3.57
CA ASP A 58 2.49 -5.44 4.98
C ASP A 58 3.03 -4.06 5.36
N GLU A 59 2.26 -3.33 6.16
CA GLU A 59 2.48 -1.94 6.51
C GLU A 59 3.88 -1.68 7.10
N LYS A 60 4.45 -2.65 7.82
CA LYS A 60 5.79 -2.52 8.43
C LYS A 60 6.92 -2.51 7.41
N TYR A 61 6.71 -3.15 6.26
CA TYR A 61 7.76 -3.36 5.26
C TYR A 61 7.63 -2.42 4.05
N LEU A 62 6.55 -1.63 3.97
CA LEU A 62 6.25 -0.79 2.80
C LEU A 62 7.42 0.10 2.39
N ALA A 63 8.02 0.84 3.33
CA ALA A 63 9.11 1.77 3.02
C ALA A 63 10.35 1.05 2.44
N GLY A 64 10.71 -0.11 3.00
CA GLY A 64 11.81 -0.92 2.48
C GLY A 64 11.52 -1.44 1.08
N VAL A 65 10.35 -2.07 0.90
CA VAL A 65 9.92 -2.61 -0.40
C VAL A 65 9.81 -1.50 -1.45
N ALA A 66 9.34 -0.31 -1.09
CA ALA A 66 9.25 0.82 -2.00
C ALA A 66 10.64 1.29 -2.49
N ARG A 67 11.65 1.31 -1.61
CA ARG A 67 13.03 1.61 -2.02
C ARG A 67 13.57 0.56 -2.98
N ASP A 68 13.35 -0.72 -2.68
CA ASP A 68 13.93 -1.83 -3.45
C ASP A 68 13.23 -2.02 -4.81
N THR A 69 11.94 -1.71 -4.90
CA THR A 69 11.14 -1.92 -6.13
C THR A 69 10.95 -0.67 -6.99
N THR A 70 11.23 0.53 -6.46
CA THR A 70 11.01 1.82 -7.14
C THR A 70 9.64 1.89 -7.84
N PRO A 71 8.53 1.74 -7.10
CA PRO A 71 7.22 1.54 -7.70
C PRO A 71 6.75 2.77 -8.46
N LYS A 72 5.88 2.55 -9.45
CA LYS A 72 5.23 3.65 -10.19
C LYS A 72 4.09 4.28 -9.39
N ALA A 73 3.42 3.47 -8.58
CA ALA A 73 2.33 3.90 -7.73
C ALA A 73 2.31 3.12 -6.42
N ILE A 74 1.82 3.76 -5.36
CA ILE A 74 1.61 3.17 -4.03
C ILE A 74 0.19 3.55 -3.60
N ALA A 75 -0.65 2.55 -3.33
CA ALA A 75 -2.00 2.74 -2.79
C ALA A 75 -1.99 2.56 -1.27
N LEU A 76 -2.39 3.60 -0.53
CA LEU A 76 -2.52 3.62 0.92
C LEU A 76 -4.01 3.66 1.29
N LEU A 77 -4.54 2.58 1.86
CA LEU A 77 -6.01 2.44 2.05
C LEU A 77 -6.49 2.90 3.42
N ASN A 78 -5.98 2.32 4.50
CA ASN A 78 -6.40 2.65 5.86
C ASN A 78 -5.36 2.17 6.88
N LEU A 79 -5.35 2.83 8.03
CA LEU A 79 -4.60 2.45 9.22
C LEU A 79 -5.57 2.39 10.40
N SER A 80 -6.18 1.23 10.61
CA SER A 80 -7.18 0.98 11.66
C SER A 80 -6.57 0.35 12.92
N ARG A 81 -7.26 0.53 14.04
CA ARG A 81 -6.95 -0.07 15.34
C ARG A 81 -7.77 -1.35 15.42
N ASP A 82 -7.21 -2.48 15.02
CA ASP A 82 -7.92 -3.77 15.11
C ASP A 82 -8.15 -4.22 16.57
N GLN A 83 -7.44 -3.64 17.56
CA GLN A 83 -7.67 -3.77 19.00
C GLN A 83 -7.30 -2.47 19.76
N LEU A 84 -7.94 -2.22 20.92
CA LEU A 84 -7.86 -0.96 21.71
C LEU A 84 -6.44 -0.59 22.18
N ASP A 85 -5.51 -1.54 22.23
CA ASP A 85 -4.13 -1.38 22.70
C ASP A 85 -3.13 -0.95 21.60
N ARG A 86 -3.54 -0.92 20.33
CA ARG A 86 -2.62 -0.70 19.20
C ARG A 86 -2.52 0.73 18.67
N ALA A 87 -3.12 1.71 19.33
CA ALA A 87 -3.11 3.11 18.86
C ALA A 87 -1.70 3.71 18.70
N ALA A 88 -0.75 3.32 19.56
CA ALA A 88 0.65 3.73 19.41
C ALA A 88 1.29 3.10 18.16
N GLU A 89 1.00 1.82 17.89
CA GLU A 89 1.51 1.11 16.73
C GLU A 89 1.01 1.72 15.42
N THR A 90 -0.28 2.05 15.33
CA THR A 90 -0.87 2.65 14.12
C THR A 90 -0.23 4.01 13.79
N ARG A 91 0.07 4.82 14.82
CA ARG A 91 0.80 6.09 14.64
C ARG A 91 2.24 5.87 14.19
N MET A 92 2.95 4.90 14.78
CA MET A 92 4.29 4.54 14.35
C MET A 92 4.30 4.05 12.90
N MET A 93 3.28 3.32 12.45
CA MET A 93 3.17 2.89 11.05
C MET A 93 2.99 4.08 10.12
N ALA A 94 2.11 5.02 10.48
CA ALA A 94 1.92 6.26 9.73
C ALA A 94 3.24 7.07 9.64
N GLU A 95 4.01 7.12 10.73
CA GLU A 95 5.29 7.83 10.79
C GLU A 95 6.33 7.18 9.88
N HIS A 96 6.48 5.86 9.95
CA HIS A 96 7.35 5.12 9.05
C HIS A 96 6.97 5.30 7.57
N TRP A 97 5.69 5.37 7.25
CA TRP A 97 5.23 5.67 5.90
C TRP A 97 5.59 7.09 5.49
N ARG A 98 5.34 8.07 6.36
CA ARG A 98 5.64 9.49 6.13
C ARG A 98 7.11 9.71 5.81
N GLU A 99 7.99 9.15 6.63
CA GLU A 99 9.44 9.28 6.46
C GLU A 99 9.91 8.49 5.23
N GLY A 100 9.52 7.22 5.14
CA GLY A 100 9.97 6.30 4.11
C GLY A 100 9.52 6.65 2.69
N LEU A 101 8.39 7.37 2.55
CA LEU A 101 7.85 7.75 1.25
C LEU A 101 8.16 9.20 0.84
N SER A 102 8.68 10.04 1.74
CA SER A 102 8.96 11.47 1.49
C SER A 102 9.81 11.75 0.23
N GLY A 103 10.79 10.89 -0.06
CA GLY A 103 11.66 10.99 -1.25
C GLY A 103 11.21 10.15 -2.45
N SER A 104 10.06 9.48 -2.36
CA SER A 104 9.59 8.58 -3.41
C SER A 104 9.14 9.36 -4.65
N LYS A 105 9.48 8.83 -5.83
CA LYS A 105 8.96 9.32 -7.12
C LYS A 105 7.62 8.68 -7.50
N ALA A 106 7.14 7.74 -6.71
CA ALA A 106 5.86 7.07 -6.95
C ALA A 106 4.71 8.07 -6.82
N VAL A 107 3.63 7.84 -7.58
CA VAL A 107 2.34 8.48 -7.28
C VAL A 107 1.73 7.77 -6.08
N VAL A 108 1.46 8.51 -5.01
CA VAL A 108 0.79 7.99 -3.82
C VAL A 108 -0.71 8.20 -4.00
N ILE A 109 -1.47 7.11 -4.11
CA ILE A 109 -2.94 7.14 -4.12
C ILE A 109 -3.39 6.88 -2.69
N ALA A 110 -3.93 7.90 -2.03
CA ALA A 110 -4.17 7.89 -0.59
C ALA A 110 -5.64 8.14 -0.27
N ASN A 111 -6.15 7.35 0.67
CA ASN A 111 -7.48 7.57 1.23
C ASN A 111 -7.54 8.89 2.02
N ALA A 112 -8.40 9.80 1.59
CA ALA A 112 -8.61 11.10 2.21
C ALA A 112 -9.51 11.03 3.46
N ASP A 113 -10.23 9.92 3.65
CA ASP A 113 -11.16 9.73 4.76
C ASP A 113 -10.46 9.20 6.03
N ASP A 114 -9.18 8.79 5.94
CA ASP A 114 -8.37 8.29 7.05
C ASP A 114 -7.30 9.32 7.45
N PRO A 115 -7.39 9.97 8.63
CA PRO A 115 -6.46 11.02 9.04
C PRO A 115 -5.00 10.57 9.15
N LEU A 116 -4.74 9.32 9.52
CA LEU A 116 -3.37 8.80 9.62
C LEU A 116 -2.78 8.58 8.24
N VAL A 117 -3.58 8.11 7.28
CA VAL A 117 -3.18 8.01 5.88
C VAL A 117 -2.94 9.40 5.28
N VAL A 118 -3.82 10.37 5.55
CA VAL A 118 -3.64 11.77 5.12
C VAL A 118 -2.34 12.34 5.68
N TRP A 119 -2.12 12.19 6.98
CA TRP A 119 -0.90 12.67 7.61
C TRP A 119 0.35 11.98 7.05
N ALA A 120 0.34 10.67 6.86
CA ALA A 120 1.46 9.93 6.29
C ALA A 120 1.77 10.35 4.84
N ALA A 121 0.76 10.42 3.98
CA ALA A 121 0.93 10.72 2.56
C ALA A 121 1.30 12.19 2.30
N SER A 122 0.96 13.11 3.20
CA SER A 122 1.22 14.56 3.03
C SER A 122 2.70 14.95 2.87
N SER A 123 3.65 14.08 3.24
CA SER A 123 5.08 14.29 3.00
C SER A 123 5.53 13.92 1.59
N SER A 124 4.70 13.23 0.81
CA SER A 124 5.03 12.77 -0.54
C SER A 124 4.76 13.89 -1.56
N PRO A 125 5.62 14.07 -2.58
CA PRO A 125 5.49 15.16 -3.54
C PRO A 125 4.34 14.96 -4.55
N ASN A 126 3.91 13.72 -4.77
CA ASN A 126 2.90 13.37 -5.79
C ASN A 126 1.78 12.55 -5.13
N VAL A 127 0.70 13.20 -4.70
CA VAL A 127 -0.42 12.53 -4.04
C VAL A 127 -1.72 12.71 -4.84
N VAL A 128 -2.43 11.61 -5.05
CA VAL A 128 -3.81 11.59 -5.55
C VAL A 128 -4.70 11.17 -4.39
N TRP A 129 -5.55 12.09 -3.95
CA TRP A 129 -6.50 11.87 -2.87
C TRP A 129 -7.76 11.20 -3.39
N VAL A 130 -8.21 10.14 -2.72
CA VAL A 130 -9.45 9.42 -3.03
C VAL A 130 -10.29 9.35 -1.76
N ALA A 131 -11.56 9.72 -1.87
CA ALA A 131 -12.55 9.57 -0.80
C ALA A 131 -13.62 8.57 -1.24
N ALA A 132 -14.06 7.71 -0.32
CA ALA A 132 -15.20 6.82 -0.53
C ALA A 132 -16.48 7.37 0.13
N GLY A 133 -16.41 8.58 0.68
CA GLY A 133 -17.53 9.22 1.37
C GLY A 133 -17.73 8.67 2.77
N GLN A 134 -16.72 8.05 3.38
CA GLN A 134 -16.79 7.69 4.79
C GLN A 134 -16.52 8.92 5.64
N ALA A 135 -17.49 9.31 6.47
CA ALA A 135 -17.23 10.28 7.52
C ALA A 135 -16.34 9.61 8.57
N TRP A 136 -15.21 10.24 8.90
CA TRP A 136 -14.37 9.81 10.01
C TRP A 136 -15.18 9.85 11.32
N LYS A 137 -15.18 8.75 12.08
CA LYS A 137 -16.00 8.57 13.30
C LYS A 137 -15.16 8.40 14.57
N ASP A 138 -14.06 9.13 14.71
CA ASP A 138 -13.21 9.07 15.90
C ASP A 138 -12.73 7.64 16.27
N ASP A 139 -12.59 6.76 15.27
CA ASP A 139 -11.99 5.43 15.39
C ASP A 139 -12.74 4.44 16.32
N ALA A 140 -14.07 4.31 16.11
CA ALA A 140 -14.92 3.31 16.78
C ALA A 140 -14.54 1.84 16.50
#